data_AF-A0AAV3XJT9-F1
#
_entry.id   AF-A0AAV3XJT9-F1
#
_cell.length_a   1.000
_cell.length_b   1.000
_cell.length_c   1.000
_cell.angle_alpha   90.00
_cell.angle_beta   90.00
_cell.angle_gamma   90.00
#
_symmetry.space_group_name_H-M   'P 1'
#
loop_
_entity.id
_entity.type
_entity.pdbx_description
1 polymer ?
#
loop_
_entity_poly.entity_id
_entity_poly.type
_entity_poly.pdbx_seq_one_letter_code
_entity_poly.pdbx_strand_id
1 'polypeptide(L)'
;MAIIALRAWYLQQYEPLKELEKRPHDLRLSKNSLLKSGLRADFLEDSHEVKASAWFQRYLDGETVEFYIEGSGGYAISNIDLSSHEIYFTKQTVMANLDPIIFLCYQNEYAAASEALREGLQKTLEKLNKRSRVPLILEESHRPTDAPIRLNSTQMRKICKSLLMIADTTPITSFAGKDTTQLIPGPQVCIELGYALQCKRTEQILLAQMERPDLNGQFPFDLPNYQRLSFKTAAELDKMLPKAIEAQLARYNLF
;
A
#
# COMPACT_ATOMS: atom_id res chain seq x y z
N MET A 1 2.45 -28.14 -29.74
CA MET A 1 1.98 -26.83 -29.26
C MET A 1 2.92 -26.40 -28.15
N ALA A 2 3.58 -25.26 -28.24
CA ALA A 2 4.60 -24.86 -27.27
C ALA A 2 3.93 -24.54 -25.92
N ILE A 3 4.22 -25.32 -24.89
CA ILE A 3 3.79 -25.03 -23.52
C ILE A 3 4.62 -23.83 -23.05
N ILE A 4 3.97 -22.67 -22.91
CA ILE A 4 4.60 -21.51 -22.29
C ILE A 4 4.48 -21.70 -20.78
N ALA A 5 5.55 -22.22 -20.17
CA ALA A 5 5.63 -22.36 -18.72
C ALA A 5 5.81 -20.97 -18.09
N LEU A 6 4.84 -20.56 -17.28
CA LEU A 6 4.89 -19.35 -16.47
C LEU A 6 5.61 -19.66 -15.15
N ARG A 7 6.45 -18.73 -14.70
CA ARG A 7 7.03 -18.79 -13.36
C ARG A 7 6.07 -18.20 -12.34
N ALA A 8 5.98 -18.84 -11.18
CA ALA A 8 5.20 -18.37 -10.06
C ALA A 8 6.05 -18.36 -8.79
N TRP A 9 5.96 -17.26 -8.04
CA TRP A 9 6.67 -17.05 -6.79
C TRP A 9 5.68 -16.97 -5.65
N TYR A 10 5.86 -17.83 -4.67
CA TYR A 10 5.13 -17.83 -3.42
C TYR A 10 5.45 -16.58 -2.60
N LEU A 11 4.42 -15.93 -2.07
CA LEU A 11 4.50 -14.70 -1.29
C LEU A 11 4.18 -14.98 0.18
N GLN A 12 5.20 -15.37 0.94
CA GLN A 12 5.06 -15.52 2.40
C GLN A 12 4.92 -14.18 3.12
N GLN A 13 5.60 -13.16 2.62
CA GLN A 13 5.67 -11.80 3.17
C GLN A 13 5.81 -10.81 2.01
N TYR A 14 5.60 -9.52 2.27
CA TYR A 14 5.71 -8.52 1.21
C TYR A 14 7.12 -8.47 0.63
N GLU A 15 7.27 -8.62 -0.68
CA GLU A 15 8.53 -8.41 -1.36
C GLU A 15 8.27 -7.57 -2.60
N PRO A 16 9.04 -6.49 -2.83
CA PRO A 16 8.92 -5.72 -4.06
C PRO A 16 9.15 -6.63 -5.27
N LEU A 17 8.34 -6.47 -6.31
CA LEU A 17 8.42 -7.33 -7.50
C LEU A 17 9.84 -7.44 -8.09
N LYS A 18 10.60 -6.33 -8.09
CA LYS A 18 11.98 -6.28 -8.59
C LYS A 18 12.96 -7.17 -7.81
N GLU A 19 12.70 -7.39 -6.52
CA GLU A 19 13.52 -8.27 -5.68
C GLU A 19 13.03 -9.72 -5.79
N LEU A 20 11.70 -9.90 -5.81
CA LEU A 20 11.06 -11.20 -5.96
C LEU A 20 11.52 -11.94 -7.23
N GLU A 21 11.58 -11.24 -8.37
CA GLU A 21 11.99 -11.82 -9.66
C GLU A 21 13.47 -12.25 -9.71
N LYS A 22 14.29 -11.84 -8.72
CA LYS A 22 15.69 -12.30 -8.60
C LYS A 22 15.78 -13.68 -7.92
N ARG A 23 14.77 -14.08 -7.15
CA ARG A 23 14.71 -15.39 -6.49
C ARG A 23 14.32 -16.48 -7.49
N PRO A 24 14.76 -17.73 -7.30
CA PRO A 24 14.15 -18.87 -7.99
C PRO A 24 12.63 -18.90 -7.78
N HIS A 25 11.90 -19.24 -8.83
CA HIS A 25 10.46 -19.46 -8.75
C HIS A 25 10.17 -20.72 -7.92
N ASP A 26 8.99 -20.76 -7.30
CA ASP A 26 8.58 -21.89 -6.45
C ASP A 26 7.73 -22.91 -7.22
N LEU A 27 7.13 -22.48 -8.34
CA LEU A 27 6.21 -23.28 -9.12
C LEU A 27 6.27 -22.86 -10.59
N ARG A 28 6.16 -23.82 -11.51
CA ARG A 28 5.94 -23.55 -12.92
C ARG A 28 4.54 -23.96 -13.30
N LEU A 29 3.90 -23.11 -14.09
CA LEU A 29 2.50 -23.24 -14.45
C LEU A 29 2.34 -23.31 -15.96
N SER A 30 1.62 -24.33 -16.45
CA SER A 30 1.06 -24.32 -17.79
C SER A 30 -0.33 -23.71 -17.75
N LYS A 31 -0.48 -22.57 -18.43
CA LYS A 31 -1.74 -21.82 -18.42
C LYS A 31 -2.77 -22.48 -19.32
N ASN A 32 -3.87 -22.95 -18.73
CA ASN A 32 -4.96 -23.57 -19.48
C ASN A 32 -6.06 -22.58 -19.83
N SER A 33 -6.47 -21.73 -18.88
CA SER A 33 -7.51 -20.72 -19.10
C SER A 33 -7.35 -19.54 -18.14
N LEU A 34 -7.52 -18.32 -18.66
CA LEU A 34 -7.55 -17.10 -17.88
C LEU A 34 -8.93 -16.46 -17.97
N LEU A 35 -9.62 -16.42 -16.84
CA LEU A 35 -10.77 -15.58 -16.64
C LEU A 35 -10.32 -14.24 -16.04
N LYS A 36 -11.16 -13.21 -16.14
CA LYS A 36 -10.83 -11.87 -15.61
C LYS A 36 -10.46 -11.89 -14.11
N SER A 37 -11.08 -12.79 -13.35
CA SER A 37 -10.94 -12.94 -11.89
C SER A 37 -10.31 -14.26 -11.45
N GLY A 38 -9.99 -15.17 -12.35
CA GLY A 38 -9.50 -16.50 -11.99
C GLY A 38 -8.58 -17.11 -13.03
N LEU A 39 -7.70 -17.99 -12.58
CA LEU A 39 -6.73 -18.67 -13.43
C LEU A 39 -6.78 -20.16 -13.10
N ARG A 40 -6.98 -21.00 -14.12
CA ARG A 40 -6.74 -22.44 -14.05
C ARG A 40 -5.44 -22.74 -14.77
N ALA A 41 -4.55 -23.43 -14.09
CA ALA A 41 -3.27 -23.84 -14.63
C ALA A 41 -2.94 -25.25 -14.16
N ASP A 42 -2.09 -25.93 -14.93
CA ASP A 42 -1.44 -27.16 -14.47
C ASP A 42 -0.11 -26.78 -13.84
N PHE A 43 0.20 -27.33 -12.67
CA PHE A 43 1.56 -27.23 -12.14
C PHE A 43 2.46 -28.28 -12.78
N LEU A 44 3.71 -27.91 -13.07
CA LEU A 44 4.63 -28.75 -13.85
C LEU A 44 5.61 -29.56 -12.98
N GLU A 45 5.64 -29.26 -11.68
CA GLU A 45 6.44 -29.96 -10.67
C GLU A 45 5.82 -31.31 -10.30
N ASP A 46 6.64 -32.22 -9.78
CA ASP A 46 6.15 -33.52 -9.30
C ASP A 46 5.22 -33.33 -8.09
N SER A 47 4.15 -34.12 -8.02
CA SER A 47 3.20 -34.06 -6.92
C SER A 47 3.84 -34.26 -5.53
N HIS A 48 4.93 -35.02 -5.41
CA HIS A 48 5.70 -35.16 -4.18
C HIS A 48 6.47 -33.89 -3.82
N GLU A 49 7.05 -33.19 -4.80
CA GLU A 49 7.73 -31.91 -4.59
C GLU A 49 6.73 -30.84 -4.14
N VAL A 50 5.57 -30.78 -4.78
CA VAL A 50 4.47 -29.89 -4.37
C VAL A 50 4.05 -30.17 -2.93
N LYS A 51 3.84 -31.44 -2.58
CA LYS A 51 3.48 -31.83 -1.20
C LYS A 51 4.53 -31.44 -0.17
N ALA A 52 5.82 -31.51 -0.52
CA ALA A 52 6.91 -31.16 0.38
C ALA A 52 7.10 -29.64 0.54
N SER A 53 6.50 -28.83 -0.33
CA SER A 53 6.67 -27.38 -0.31
C SER A 53 6.01 -26.72 0.91
N ALA A 54 6.66 -25.68 1.44
CA ALA A 54 6.15 -24.94 2.59
C ALA A 54 4.80 -24.25 2.29
N TRP A 55 4.60 -23.76 1.07
CA TRP A 55 3.36 -23.11 0.67
C TRP A 55 2.18 -24.10 0.63
N PHE A 56 2.42 -25.35 0.22
CA PHE A 56 1.37 -26.36 0.18
C PHE A 56 0.97 -26.82 1.58
N GLN A 57 1.92 -26.93 2.52
CA GLN A 57 1.60 -27.22 3.92
C GLN A 57 0.71 -26.12 4.52
N ARG A 58 1.05 -24.84 4.30
CA ARG A 58 0.20 -23.71 4.74
C ARG A 58 -1.18 -23.71 4.08
N TYR A 59 -1.28 -24.13 2.83
CA TYR A 59 -2.57 -24.32 2.16
C TYR A 59 -3.41 -25.40 2.87
N LEU A 60 -2.80 -26.53 3.26
CA LEU A 60 -3.48 -27.58 4.03
C LEU A 60 -3.91 -27.11 5.42
N ASP A 61 -3.14 -26.21 6.04
CA ASP A 61 -3.48 -25.58 7.32
C ASP A 61 -4.64 -24.56 7.20
N GLY A 62 -5.17 -24.36 5.98
CA GLY A 62 -6.28 -23.44 5.70
C GLY A 62 -5.86 -21.98 5.58
N GLU A 63 -4.56 -21.70 5.48
CA GLU A 63 -4.06 -20.34 5.31
C GLU A 63 -4.27 -19.83 3.88
N THR A 64 -4.37 -18.51 3.72
CA THR A 64 -4.38 -17.88 2.39
C THR A 64 -2.98 -17.90 1.81
N VAL A 65 -2.80 -18.66 0.73
CA VAL A 65 -1.51 -18.80 0.03
C VAL A 65 -1.52 -17.95 -1.25
N GLU A 66 -0.69 -16.91 -1.27
CA GLU A 66 -0.58 -15.98 -2.39
C GLU A 66 0.65 -16.27 -3.26
N PHE A 67 0.51 -16.09 -4.56
CA PHE A 67 1.56 -16.17 -5.56
C PHE A 67 1.55 -14.93 -6.45
N TYR A 68 2.73 -14.46 -6.83
CA TYR A 68 2.89 -13.64 -8.03
C TYR A 68 3.17 -14.57 -9.22
N ILE A 69 2.41 -14.40 -10.31
CA ILE A 69 2.55 -15.19 -11.54
C ILE A 69 3.07 -14.27 -12.64
N GLU A 70 4.17 -14.67 -13.28
CA GLU A 70 4.89 -13.93 -14.31
C GLU A 70 3.94 -13.36 -15.36
N GLY A 71 3.95 -12.03 -15.51
CA GLY A 71 3.14 -11.30 -16.49
C GLY A 71 1.61 -11.31 -16.24
N SER A 72 1.12 -12.04 -15.25
CA SER A 72 -0.31 -12.21 -14.97
C SER A 72 -0.78 -11.47 -13.72
N GLY A 73 0.15 -11.15 -12.81
CA GLY A 73 -0.12 -10.46 -11.55
C GLY A 73 -0.25 -11.43 -10.39
N GLY A 74 -0.92 -10.99 -9.33
CA GLY A 74 -1.01 -11.75 -8.10
C GLY A 74 -2.31 -12.51 -7.91
N TYR A 75 -2.22 -13.67 -7.28
CA TYR A 75 -3.30 -14.64 -7.14
C TYR A 75 -3.21 -15.35 -5.79
N ALA A 76 -4.36 -15.75 -5.24
CA ALA A 76 -4.42 -16.67 -4.12
C ALA A 76 -4.88 -18.05 -4.60
N ILE A 77 -4.32 -19.12 -4.03
CA ILE A 77 -4.79 -20.48 -4.28
C ILE A 77 -6.22 -20.59 -3.76
N SER A 78 -7.11 -21.03 -4.64
CA SER A 78 -8.52 -21.32 -4.32
C SER A 78 -8.77 -22.81 -4.18
N ASN A 79 -8.11 -23.62 -4.99
CA ASN A 79 -8.14 -25.07 -4.87
C ASN A 79 -6.92 -25.70 -5.57
N ILE A 80 -6.58 -26.93 -5.21
CA ILE A 80 -5.55 -27.73 -5.88
C ILE A 80 -6.01 -29.18 -5.97
N ASP A 81 -5.87 -29.78 -7.14
CA ASP A 81 -6.08 -31.19 -7.38
C ASP A 81 -4.78 -31.85 -7.84
N LEU A 82 -4.18 -32.60 -6.91
CA LEU A 82 -2.91 -33.27 -7.16
C LEU A 82 -3.03 -34.44 -8.14
N SER A 83 -4.21 -35.06 -8.24
CA SER A 83 -4.41 -36.20 -9.15
C SER A 83 -4.39 -35.77 -10.61
N SER A 84 -4.97 -34.61 -10.89
CA SER A 84 -5.02 -34.02 -12.24
C SER A 84 -3.90 -33.02 -12.53
N HIS A 85 -3.03 -32.75 -11.55
CA HIS A 85 -1.98 -31.72 -11.60
C HIS A 85 -2.53 -30.30 -11.78
N GLU A 86 -3.76 -30.05 -11.32
CA GLU A 86 -4.45 -28.78 -11.53
C GLU A 86 -4.41 -27.88 -10.30
N ILE A 87 -4.27 -26.59 -10.55
CA ILE A 87 -4.36 -25.56 -9.53
C ILE A 87 -5.28 -24.42 -10.01
N TYR A 88 -6.13 -23.98 -9.08
CA TYR A 88 -7.12 -22.93 -9.30
C TYR A 88 -6.75 -21.73 -8.46
N PHE A 89 -6.71 -20.59 -9.11
CA PHE A 89 -6.32 -19.32 -8.53
C PHE A 89 -7.44 -18.30 -8.65
N THR A 90 -7.62 -17.48 -7.61
CA THR A 90 -8.44 -16.26 -7.65
C THR A 90 -7.52 -15.06 -7.71
N LYS A 91 -7.79 -14.15 -8.65
CA LYS A 91 -6.99 -12.93 -8.82
C LYS A 91 -7.12 -12.05 -7.59
N GLN A 92 -6.00 -11.58 -7.07
CA GLN A 92 -5.94 -10.71 -5.90
C GLN A 92 -5.16 -9.44 -6.22
N THR A 93 -5.52 -8.34 -5.55
CA THR A 93 -4.65 -7.16 -5.52
C THR A 93 -3.51 -7.46 -4.56
N VAL A 94 -2.41 -7.98 -5.12
CA VAL A 94 -1.28 -8.49 -4.35
C VAL A 94 -0.26 -7.41 -4.01
N MET A 95 0.31 -7.54 -2.81
CA MET A 95 1.21 -6.55 -2.21
C MET A 95 2.50 -6.37 -3.02
N ALA A 96 2.99 -7.41 -3.73
CA ALA A 96 4.23 -7.36 -4.50
C ALA A 96 4.27 -6.26 -5.59
N ASN A 97 3.10 -5.79 -6.05
CA ASN A 97 3.01 -4.68 -7.01
C ASN A 97 3.27 -3.30 -6.38
N LEU A 98 3.32 -3.22 -5.05
CA LEU A 98 3.63 -2.01 -4.32
C LEU A 98 5.13 -1.83 -4.23
N ASP A 99 5.56 -0.58 -4.40
CA ASP A 99 6.94 -0.16 -4.17
C ASP A 99 7.09 0.22 -2.68
N PRO A 100 8.28 0.05 -2.07
CA PRO A 100 8.53 0.31 -0.65
C PRO A 100 8.61 1.82 -0.36
N ILE A 101 7.54 2.52 -0.71
CA ILE A 101 7.40 3.97 -0.68
C ILE A 101 6.38 4.33 0.40
N ILE A 102 6.72 5.31 1.21
CA ILE A 102 5.77 6.10 2.00
C ILE A 102 5.57 7.41 1.22
N PHE A 103 4.35 7.66 0.77
CA PHE A 103 4.03 8.82 -0.06
C PHE A 103 3.38 9.92 0.77
N LEU A 104 3.96 11.11 0.81
CA LEU A 104 3.42 12.28 1.51
C LEU A 104 2.71 13.24 0.54
N CYS A 105 1.41 13.39 0.74
CA CYS A 105 0.61 14.44 0.15
C CYS A 105 0.60 15.65 1.08
N TYR A 106 1.53 16.59 0.86
CA TYR A 106 1.64 17.81 1.66
C TYR A 106 0.84 18.97 1.05
N GLN A 107 0.68 20.01 1.86
CA GLN A 107 0.14 21.32 1.48
C GLN A 107 1.12 22.44 1.84
N ASN A 108 0.94 23.63 1.27
CA ASN A 108 1.83 24.79 1.48
C ASN A 108 1.18 25.89 2.35
N GLU A 109 -0.14 25.83 2.49
CA GLU A 109 -0.97 26.85 3.11
C GLU A 109 -0.75 26.97 4.63
N TYR A 110 -0.26 25.90 5.25
CA TYR A 110 0.14 25.89 6.65
C TYR A 110 1.51 25.22 6.83
N ALA A 111 2.57 25.99 6.58
CA ALA A 111 3.96 25.51 6.52
C ALA A 111 4.36 24.69 7.75
N ALA A 112 3.99 25.13 8.96
CA ALA A 112 4.37 24.47 10.22
C ALA A 112 3.94 22.99 10.29
N ALA A 113 2.77 22.64 9.76
CA ALA A 113 2.34 21.24 9.71
C ALA A 113 3.14 20.44 8.67
N SER A 114 3.32 21.01 7.48
CA SER A 114 4.05 20.35 6.40
C SER A 114 5.52 20.10 6.73
N GLU A 115 6.18 21.04 7.41
CA GLU A 115 7.56 20.94 7.88
C GLU A 115 7.68 19.89 8.98
N ALA A 116 6.80 19.95 9.98
CA ALA A 116 6.75 18.96 11.05
C ALA A 116 6.55 17.54 10.51
N LEU A 117 5.65 17.35 9.53
CA LEU A 117 5.42 16.07 8.89
C LEU A 117 6.63 15.60 8.09
N ARG A 118 7.25 16.46 7.29
CA ARG A 118 8.43 16.10 6.50
C ARG A 118 9.59 15.67 7.40
N GLU A 119 9.93 16.47 8.40
CA GLU A 119 11.01 16.16 9.34
C GLU A 119 10.71 14.91 10.17
N GLY A 120 9.48 14.81 10.70
CA GLY A 120 9.04 13.66 11.48
C GLY A 120 9.07 12.37 10.67
N LEU A 121 8.68 12.42 9.40
CA LEU A 121 8.73 11.27 8.50
C LEU A 121 10.18 10.87 8.19
N GLN A 122 11.06 11.80 7.88
CA GLN A 122 12.47 11.50 7.63
C GLN A 122 13.10 10.80 8.85
N LYS A 123 12.97 11.37 10.05
CA LYS A 123 13.46 10.76 11.30
C LYS A 123 12.85 9.38 11.57
N THR A 124 11.56 9.24 11.30
CA THR A 124 10.83 7.98 11.49
C THR A 124 11.37 6.91 10.54
N LEU A 125 11.51 7.22 9.26
CA LEU A 125 12.03 6.27 8.27
C LEU A 125 13.47 5.89 8.57
N GLU A 126 14.33 6.83 8.98
CA GLU A 126 15.70 6.51 9.43
C GLU A 126 15.71 5.50 10.58
N LYS A 127 14.79 5.63 11.54
CA LYS A 127 14.67 4.68 12.65
C LYS A 127 14.13 3.33 12.20
N LEU A 128 13.08 3.32 11.39
CA LEU A 128 12.43 2.10 10.91
C LEU A 128 13.35 1.29 9.99
N ASN A 129 14.07 1.96 9.09
CA ASN A 129 14.98 1.31 8.14
C ASN A 129 16.17 0.61 8.81
N LYS A 130 16.53 0.92 10.06
CA LYS A 130 17.56 0.19 10.82
C LYS A 130 17.18 -1.27 11.09
N ARG A 131 15.89 -1.57 11.11
CA ARG A 131 15.36 -2.92 11.38
C ARG A 131 14.43 -3.44 10.29
N SER A 132 14.13 -2.63 9.28
CA SER A 132 13.28 -3.02 8.17
C SER A 132 14.00 -4.05 7.28
N ARG A 133 13.30 -5.12 6.89
CA ARG A 133 13.81 -6.06 5.89
C ARG A 133 13.95 -5.42 4.50
N VAL A 134 13.11 -4.43 4.18
CA VAL A 134 13.14 -3.69 2.91
C VAL A 134 13.27 -2.20 3.20
N PRO A 135 14.22 -1.47 2.59
CA PRO A 135 14.39 -0.05 2.85
C PRO A 135 13.19 0.74 2.33
N LEU A 136 12.54 1.49 3.23
CA LEU A 136 11.46 2.41 2.94
C LEU A 136 12.00 3.75 2.43
N ILE A 137 11.36 4.29 1.40
CA ILE A 137 11.71 5.55 0.77
C ILE A 137 10.57 6.55 0.98
N LEU A 138 10.89 7.79 1.35
CA LEU A 138 9.93 8.88 1.37
C LEU A 138 9.84 9.51 -0.02
N GLU A 139 8.62 9.66 -0.52
CA GLU A 139 8.32 10.41 -1.74
C GLU A 139 7.25 11.45 -1.42
N GLU A 140 7.32 12.62 -2.05
CA GLU A 140 6.41 13.74 -1.78
C GLU A 140 5.67 14.16 -3.06
N SER A 141 4.48 14.73 -2.90
CA SER A 141 3.74 15.35 -4.00
C SER A 141 4.58 16.44 -4.68
N HIS A 142 4.69 16.41 -6.01
CA HIS A 142 5.36 17.49 -6.73
C HIS A 142 4.35 18.62 -6.99
N ARG A 143 4.58 19.80 -6.41
CA ARG A 143 3.74 20.98 -6.59
C ARG A 143 4.42 21.93 -7.59
N PRO A 144 3.90 22.10 -8.82
CA PRO A 144 4.41 23.12 -9.73
C PRO A 144 4.11 24.51 -9.15
N THR A 145 5.09 25.41 -9.19
CA THR A 145 4.93 26.78 -8.69
C THR A 145 4.00 27.62 -9.57
N ASP A 146 4.12 27.48 -10.89
CA ASP A 146 3.45 28.36 -11.87
C ASP A 146 2.54 27.59 -12.86
N ALA A 147 2.14 26.37 -12.52
CA ALA A 147 1.30 25.56 -13.39
C ALA A 147 0.28 24.72 -12.61
N PRO A 148 -0.91 24.48 -13.19
CA PRO A 148 -1.85 23.51 -12.63
C PRO A 148 -1.24 22.11 -12.51
N ILE A 149 -1.70 21.36 -11.51
CA ILE A 149 -1.30 19.95 -11.33
C ILE A 149 -1.77 19.13 -12.53
N ARG A 150 -0.85 18.33 -13.09
CA ARG A 150 -1.20 17.33 -14.11
C ARG A 150 -1.76 16.08 -13.43
N LEU A 151 -3.03 15.78 -13.70
CA LEU A 151 -3.73 14.63 -13.12
C LEU A 151 -3.24 13.27 -13.67
N ASN A 152 -2.83 13.20 -14.94
CA ASN A 152 -2.19 12.00 -15.49
C ASN A 152 -0.67 12.09 -15.33
N SER A 153 -0.19 11.91 -14.10
CA SER A 153 1.22 12.07 -13.75
C SER A 153 1.82 10.81 -13.14
N THR A 154 3.14 10.72 -13.25
CA THR A 154 3.97 9.74 -12.51
C THR A 154 3.65 9.75 -11.01
N GLN A 155 3.25 10.90 -10.47
CA GLN A 155 2.84 11.06 -9.08
C GLN A 155 1.61 10.23 -8.70
N MET A 156 0.53 10.27 -9.51
CA MET A 156 -0.65 9.44 -9.24
C MET A 156 -0.30 7.94 -9.26
N ARG A 157 0.62 7.53 -10.15
CA ARG A 157 1.15 6.16 -10.15
C ARG A 157 1.92 5.84 -8.87
N LYS A 158 2.73 6.77 -8.35
CA LYS A 158 3.45 6.61 -7.07
C LYS A 158 2.47 6.50 -5.89
N ILE A 159 1.39 7.28 -5.87
CA ILE A 159 0.32 7.14 -4.86
C ILE A 159 -0.25 5.73 -4.91
N CYS A 160 -0.66 5.26 -6.09
CA CYS A 160 -1.23 3.91 -6.24
C CYS A 160 -0.25 2.82 -5.76
N LYS A 161 1.03 2.94 -6.14
CA LYS A 161 2.07 1.95 -5.83
C LYS A 161 2.69 2.05 -4.44
N SER A 162 2.48 3.11 -3.67
CA SER A 162 3.10 3.22 -2.35
C SER A 162 2.54 2.20 -1.35
N LEU A 163 3.33 1.80 -0.36
CA LEU A 163 2.87 0.96 0.74
C LEU A 163 1.88 1.69 1.65
N LEU A 164 2.15 2.98 1.86
CA LEU A 164 1.34 3.88 2.68
C LEU A 164 1.32 5.25 2.00
N MET A 165 0.15 5.87 1.96
CA MET A 165 -0.03 7.27 1.61
C MET A 165 -0.42 8.03 2.87
N ILE A 166 0.23 9.16 3.11
CA ILE A 166 0.00 10.05 4.24
C ILE A 166 -0.47 11.39 3.68
N ALA A 167 -1.64 11.84 4.08
CA ALA A 167 -2.22 13.11 3.67
C ALA A 167 -2.10 14.14 4.79
N ASP A 168 -1.47 15.28 4.53
CA ASP A 168 -1.56 16.45 5.42
C ASP A 168 -2.93 17.09 5.24
N THR A 169 -3.80 16.79 6.18
CA THR A 169 -5.17 17.27 6.22
C THR A 169 -5.37 18.42 7.21
N THR A 170 -4.29 19.06 7.65
CA THR A 170 -4.38 20.26 8.48
C THR A 170 -5.28 21.30 7.78
N PRO A 171 -6.31 21.83 8.46
CA PRO A 171 -7.27 22.71 7.81
C PRO A 171 -6.63 24.04 7.42
N ILE A 172 -6.86 24.47 6.18
CA ILE A 172 -6.37 25.75 5.65
C ILE A 172 -7.36 26.88 5.92
N THR A 173 -8.65 26.54 6.03
CA THR A 173 -9.72 27.48 6.33
C THR A 173 -10.92 26.74 6.93
N SER A 174 -11.95 27.48 7.27
CA SER A 174 -13.25 26.96 7.68
C SER A 174 -14.38 27.67 6.94
N PHE A 175 -15.51 26.99 6.83
CA PHE A 175 -16.74 27.51 6.27
C PHE A 175 -17.85 27.43 7.31
N ALA A 176 -18.48 28.56 7.62
CA ALA A 176 -19.64 28.62 8.50
C ALA A 176 -20.88 28.16 7.73
N GLY A 177 -21.30 26.91 7.96
CA GLY A 177 -22.58 26.40 7.49
C GLY A 177 -23.74 26.94 8.33
N LYS A 178 -24.97 26.55 7.97
CA LYS A 178 -26.18 26.94 8.74
C LYS A 178 -26.17 26.39 10.17
N ASP A 179 -25.67 25.15 10.35
CA ASP A 179 -25.72 24.44 11.63
C ASP A 179 -24.33 24.17 12.23
N THR A 180 -23.30 24.01 11.40
CA THR A 180 -21.94 23.70 11.84
C THR A 180 -20.88 24.42 11.03
N THR A 181 -19.77 24.75 11.69
CA THR A 181 -18.53 25.18 11.01
C THR A 181 -17.81 23.95 10.47
N GLN A 182 -17.53 23.93 9.18
CA GLN A 182 -16.80 22.86 8.51
C GLN A 182 -15.36 23.28 8.24
N LEU A 183 -14.42 22.42 8.57
CA LEU A 183 -13.01 22.61 8.27
C LEU A 183 -12.72 22.21 6.82
N ILE A 184 -11.82 22.94 6.16
CA ILE A 184 -11.47 22.70 4.75
C ILE A 184 -9.96 22.45 4.64
N PRO A 185 -9.54 21.22 4.27
CA PRO A 185 -8.17 20.91 3.90
C PRO A 185 -7.78 21.50 2.54
N GLY A 186 -6.49 21.48 2.22
CA GLY A 186 -5.99 21.93 0.92
C GLY A 186 -6.64 21.17 -0.26
N PRO A 187 -7.15 21.85 -1.29
CA PRO A 187 -7.89 21.20 -2.39
C PRO A 187 -7.02 20.21 -3.17
N GLN A 188 -5.72 20.47 -3.27
CA GLN A 188 -4.79 19.57 -3.94
C GLN A 188 -4.59 18.26 -3.16
N VAL A 189 -4.56 18.34 -1.83
CA VAL A 189 -4.55 17.16 -0.95
C VAL A 189 -5.86 16.38 -1.09
N CYS A 190 -7.00 17.07 -1.18
CA CYS A 190 -8.30 16.42 -1.39
C CYS A 190 -8.36 15.61 -2.70
N ILE A 191 -7.77 16.13 -3.79
CA ILE A 191 -7.68 15.42 -5.08
C ILE A 191 -6.84 14.15 -4.94
N GLU A 192 -5.66 14.25 -4.32
CA GLU A 192 -4.76 13.12 -4.12
C GLU A 192 -5.34 12.07 -3.18
N LEU A 193 -5.98 12.50 -2.11
CA LEU A 193 -6.70 11.63 -1.18
C LEU A 193 -7.86 10.92 -1.87
N GLY A 194 -8.67 11.62 -2.67
CA GLY A 194 -9.74 11.04 -3.46
C GLY A 194 -9.21 9.99 -4.46
N TYR A 195 -8.10 10.29 -5.13
CA TYR A 195 -7.44 9.32 -6.01
C TYR A 195 -6.92 8.11 -5.23
N ALA A 196 -6.30 8.32 -4.06
CA ALA A 196 -5.81 7.25 -3.20
C ALA A 196 -6.95 6.34 -2.74
N LEU A 197 -8.08 6.89 -2.32
CA LEU A 197 -9.28 6.13 -1.92
C LEU A 197 -9.84 5.26 -3.06
N GLN A 198 -9.69 5.70 -4.31
CA GLN A 198 -10.16 4.94 -5.47
C GLN A 198 -9.23 3.77 -5.84
N CYS A 199 -7.92 3.87 -5.58
CA CYS A 199 -6.94 2.90 -6.07
C CYS A 199 -6.22 2.10 -4.99
N LYS A 200 -6.31 2.52 -3.72
CA LYS A 200 -5.70 1.86 -2.56
C LYS A 200 -6.77 1.34 -1.63
N ARG A 201 -6.38 0.38 -0.79
CA ARG A 201 -7.23 -0.01 0.35
C ARG A 201 -7.12 1.07 1.43
N THR A 202 -8.19 1.28 2.20
CA THR A 202 -8.23 2.37 3.18
C THR A 202 -7.14 2.23 4.25
N GLU A 203 -6.75 1.01 4.63
CA GLU A 203 -5.62 0.73 5.54
C GLU A 203 -4.24 1.15 5.00
N GLN A 204 -4.15 1.56 3.73
CA GLN A 204 -2.93 2.11 3.15
C GLN A 204 -2.95 3.65 3.12
N ILE A 205 -3.89 4.28 3.84
CA ILE A 205 -4.09 5.72 3.89
C ILE A 205 -4.08 6.17 5.35
N LEU A 206 -3.24 7.15 5.66
CA LEU A 206 -3.16 7.80 6.97
C LEU A 206 -3.41 9.29 6.79
N LEU A 207 -4.37 9.85 7.50
CA LEU A 207 -4.59 11.29 7.56
C LEU A 207 -3.81 11.84 8.74
N ALA A 208 -2.89 12.76 8.47
CA ALA A 208 -2.19 13.51 9.50
C ALA A 208 -2.79 14.91 9.57
N GLN A 209 -3.03 15.41 10.78
CA GLN A 209 -3.64 16.71 10.97
C GLN A 209 -3.00 17.41 12.16
N MET A 210 -2.43 18.59 11.91
CA MET A 210 -2.07 19.49 12.99
C MET A 210 -3.34 20.20 13.49
N GLU A 211 -3.56 20.18 14.80
CA GLU A 211 -4.66 20.94 15.40
C GLU A 211 -4.37 22.43 15.28
N ARG A 212 -5.37 23.18 14.80
CA ARG A 212 -5.31 24.63 14.66
C ARG A 212 -6.22 25.30 15.68
N PRO A 213 -5.68 25.88 16.76
CA PRO A 213 -6.50 26.52 17.81
C PRO A 213 -7.40 27.65 17.28
N ASP A 214 -6.99 28.28 16.18
CA ASP A 214 -7.70 29.37 15.53
C ASP A 214 -8.82 28.91 14.59
N LEU A 215 -8.90 27.61 14.25
CA LEU A 215 -9.94 27.02 13.41
C LEU A 215 -10.69 25.94 14.18
N ASN A 216 -11.93 26.23 14.56
CA ASN A 216 -12.82 25.28 15.22
C ASN A 216 -13.91 24.80 14.26
N GLY A 217 -14.17 23.51 14.23
CA GLY A 217 -15.21 22.95 13.38
C GLY A 217 -15.13 21.45 13.23
N GLN A 218 -16.05 20.91 12.44
CA GLN A 218 -16.06 19.50 12.08
C GLN A 218 -15.13 19.26 10.89
N PHE A 219 -14.30 18.24 11.01
CA PHE A 219 -13.44 17.78 9.94
C PHE A 219 -14.28 17.06 8.86
N PRO A 220 -14.00 17.26 7.55
CA PRO A 220 -14.93 16.86 6.50
C PRO A 220 -14.83 15.39 6.10
N PHE A 221 -13.85 14.64 6.60
CA PHE A 221 -13.67 13.23 6.26
C PHE A 221 -13.88 12.32 7.46
N ASP A 222 -14.70 11.30 7.28
CA ASP A 222 -14.89 10.24 8.26
C ASP A 222 -14.06 9.02 7.89
N LEU A 223 -12.96 8.81 8.62
CA LEU A 223 -12.15 7.58 8.56
C LEU A 223 -12.04 6.97 9.95
N PRO A 224 -11.86 5.64 10.07
CA PRO A 224 -11.55 5.00 11.34
C PRO A 224 -10.44 5.72 12.12
N ASN A 225 -10.58 5.79 13.45
CA ASN A 225 -9.67 6.56 14.31
C ASN A 225 -8.20 6.13 14.16
N TYR A 226 -7.92 4.85 13.87
CA TYR A 226 -6.56 4.36 13.69
C TYR A 226 -5.87 4.86 12.40
N GLN A 227 -6.63 5.43 11.45
CA GLN A 227 -6.14 6.08 10.23
C GLN A 227 -6.07 7.61 10.36
N ARG A 228 -6.34 8.15 11.55
CA ARG A 228 -6.24 9.58 11.84
C ARG A 228 -5.16 9.83 12.88
N LEU A 229 -4.23 10.70 12.54
CA LEU A 229 -3.13 11.14 13.38
C LEU A 229 -3.27 12.64 13.62
N SER A 230 -3.94 13.00 14.71
CA SER A 230 -4.05 14.39 15.16
C SER A 230 -2.91 14.71 16.13
N PHE A 231 -2.26 15.87 15.95
CA PHE A 231 -1.15 16.31 16.80
C PHE A 231 -1.16 17.84 16.95
N LYS A 232 -0.64 18.35 18.07
CA LYS A 232 -0.55 19.80 18.33
C LYS A 232 0.84 20.36 18.04
N THR A 233 1.88 19.52 18.19
CA THR A 233 3.28 19.94 18.10
C THR A 233 4.12 18.91 17.38
N ALA A 234 5.26 19.33 16.82
CA ALA A 234 6.23 18.42 16.21
C ALA A 234 6.77 17.38 17.22
N ALA A 235 6.94 17.75 18.49
CA ALA A 235 7.40 16.83 19.52
C ALA A 235 6.38 15.74 19.87
N GLU A 236 5.08 16.03 19.75
CA GLU A 236 4.01 15.05 19.88
C GLU A 236 3.97 14.12 18.66
N LEU A 237 4.07 14.71 17.46
CA LEU A 237 4.16 13.96 16.21
C LEU A 237 5.33 12.96 16.22
N ASP A 238 6.52 13.38 16.64
CA ASP A 238 7.72 12.53 16.74
C ASP A 238 7.51 11.29 17.64
N LYS A 239 6.60 11.36 18.62
CA LYS A 239 6.26 10.22 19.50
C LYS A 239 5.22 9.30 18.88
N MET A 240 4.25 9.85 18.16
CA MET A 240 3.09 9.11 17.66
C MET A 240 3.33 8.51 16.27
N LEU A 241 4.00 9.25 15.39
CA LEU A 241 4.17 8.91 13.98
C LEU A 241 4.86 7.55 13.75
N PRO A 242 5.95 7.19 14.47
CA PRO A 242 6.57 5.87 14.29
C PRO A 242 5.60 4.72 14.57
N LYS A 243 4.83 4.82 15.66
CA LYS A 243 3.86 3.78 16.05
C LYS A 243 2.72 3.68 15.05
N ALA A 244 2.23 4.82 14.57
CA ALA A 244 1.17 4.86 13.57
C ALA A 244 1.63 4.20 12.25
N ILE A 245 2.84 4.54 11.77
CA ILE A 245 3.39 3.95 10.54
C ILE A 245 3.63 2.45 10.72
N GLU A 246 4.22 2.01 11.83
CA GLU A 246 4.41 0.57 12.11
C GLU A 246 3.09 -0.20 12.10
N ALA A 247 2.04 0.35 12.73
CA ALA A 247 0.72 -0.28 12.76
C ALA A 247 0.12 -0.42 11.34
N GLN A 248 0.21 0.63 10.51
CA GLN A 248 -0.31 0.60 9.14
C GLN A 248 0.51 -0.33 8.22
N LEU A 249 1.81 -0.49 8.52
CA LEU A 249 2.70 -1.36 7.74
C LEU A 249 2.76 -2.81 8.25
N ALA A 250 2.09 -3.13 9.37
CA ALA A 250 2.18 -4.44 10.01
C ALA A 250 1.88 -5.60 9.05
N ARG A 251 0.90 -5.43 8.17
CA ARG A 251 0.51 -6.41 7.14
C ARG A 251 1.63 -6.84 6.20
N TYR A 252 2.66 -6.01 6.04
CA TYR A 252 3.77 -6.25 5.12
C TYR A 252 4.90 -7.05 5.77
N ASN A 253 4.86 -7.29 7.09
CA ASN A 253 5.90 -7.99 7.85
C ASN A 253 7.30 -7.45 7.52
N LEU A 254 7.47 -6.15 7.73
CA LEU A 254 8.73 -5.44 7.44
C LEU A 254 9.71 -5.43 8.63
N PHE A 255 9.21 -5.53 9.87
CA PHE A 255 9.97 -5.31 11.10
C PHE A 255 9.92 -6.50 12.05
#